data_AF-A0A932HHA3-F1
#
_entry.id   AF-A0A932HHA3-F1
#
_cell.length_a   1.000
_cell.length_b   1.000
_cell.length_c   1.000
_cell.angle_alpha   90.00
_cell.angle_beta   90.00
_cell.angle_gamma   90.00
#
_symmetry.space_group_name_H-M   'P 1'
#
loop_
_entity.id
_entity.type
_entity.pdbx_description
1 polymer ?
#
loop_
_entity_poly.entity_id
_entity_poly.type
_entity_poly.pdbx_seq_one_letter_code
_entity_poly.pdbx_strand_id
1 'polypeptide(L)'
;MDDATLGGYLDRHERPPAFEGSDGRAYSVALYVDDAAGPDGRFGGALLFVRWTAAGDHPEGHLETDYLVYGATPGEAEVALRALSLWDVKAQLDAVIERHRAAPEW
;
A
#
# COMPACT_ATOMS: atom_id res chain seq x y z
N MET A 1 9.98 15.74 2.54
CA MET A 1 8.84 15.10 3.21
C MET A 1 9.26 14.71 4.61
N ASP A 2 8.31 14.54 5.52
CA ASP A 2 8.57 14.02 6.86
C ASP A 2 8.83 12.51 6.77
N ASP A 3 9.82 11.99 7.51
CA ASP A 3 10.15 10.55 7.57
C ASP A 3 8.98 9.71 8.10
N ALA A 4 8.04 10.35 8.80
CA ALA A 4 6.78 9.73 9.23
C ALA A 4 5.77 9.50 8.09
N THR A 5 6.02 9.96 6.86
CA THR A 5 5.20 9.64 5.68
C THR A 5 5.84 8.56 4.83
N LEU A 6 5.04 7.85 4.04
CA LEU A 6 5.52 6.81 3.14
C LEU A 6 6.57 7.35 2.16
N GLY A 7 6.32 8.52 1.57
CA GLY A 7 7.26 9.19 0.68
C GLY A 7 8.56 9.59 1.38
N GLY A 8 8.48 10.18 2.58
CA GLY A 8 9.68 10.59 3.31
C GLY A 8 10.54 9.40 3.75
N TYR A 9 9.91 8.30 4.19
CA TYR A 9 10.62 7.07 4.51
C TYR A 9 11.34 6.50 3.28
N LEU A 10 10.63 6.40 2.14
CA LEU A 10 11.22 5.88 0.89
C LEU A 10 12.43 6.71 0.45
N ASP A 11 12.32 8.03 0.49
CA ASP A 11 13.41 8.95 0.11
C ASP A 11 14.63 8.82 1.03
N ARG A 12 14.42 8.53 2.31
CA ARG A 12 15.49 8.44 3.31
C ARG A 12 16.16 7.08 3.36
N HIS A 13 15.38 6.01 3.24
CA HIS A 13 15.82 4.65 3.52
C HIS A 13 16.09 3.82 2.27
N GLU A 14 15.70 4.30 1.08
CA GLU A 14 15.88 3.63 -0.22
C GLU A 14 15.33 2.19 -0.25
N ARG A 15 14.38 1.89 0.63
CA ARG A 15 13.65 0.62 0.71
C ARG A 15 12.24 0.84 1.25
N PRO A 16 11.28 -0.05 0.94
CA PRO A 16 9.96 0.00 1.55
C PRO A 16 10.00 -0.15 3.09
N PRO A 17 9.08 0.50 3.81
CA PRO A 17 8.85 0.20 5.22
C PRO A 17 8.28 -1.22 5.37
N ALA A 18 8.64 -1.86 6.49
CA ALA A 18 8.12 -3.15 6.88
C ALA A 18 7.05 -2.97 7.97
N PHE A 19 5.99 -3.77 7.89
CA PHE A 19 4.87 -3.76 8.83
C PHE A 19 4.56 -5.18 9.29
N GLU A 20 4.21 -5.34 10.55
CA GLU A 20 3.56 -6.56 11.05
C GLU A 20 2.05 -6.39 10.89
N GLY A 21 1.40 -7.29 10.14
CA GLY A 21 -0.04 -7.28 9.98
C GLY A 21 -0.77 -7.71 11.26
N SER A 22 -2.05 -7.36 11.38
CA SER A 22 -2.93 -7.89 12.45
C SER A 22 -3.13 -9.42 12.42
N ASP A 23 -2.58 -10.11 11.42
CA ASP A 23 -2.47 -11.56 11.32
C ASP A 23 -1.11 -12.13 11.75
N GLY A 24 -0.20 -11.28 12.25
CA GLY A 24 1.13 -11.66 12.71
C GLY A 24 2.12 -11.95 11.58
N ARG A 25 1.79 -11.63 10.32
CA ARG A 25 2.68 -11.83 9.18
C ARG A 25 3.43 -10.54 8.82
N ALA A 26 4.59 -10.70 8.19
CA ALA A 26 5.42 -9.59 7.75
C ALA A 26 4.99 -9.09 6.36
N TYR A 27 4.88 -7.78 6.22
CA TYR A 27 4.51 -7.11 4.98
C TYR A 27 5.46 -5.97 4.63
N SER A 28 5.71 -5.79 3.34
CA SER A 28 6.24 -4.54 2.78
C SER A 28 5.19 -3.88 1.90
N VAL A 29 5.28 -2.58 1.65
CA VAL A 29 4.32 -1.85 0.81
C VAL A 29 4.95 -1.35 -0.49
N ALA A 30 4.18 -1.41 -1.57
CA ALA A 30 4.46 -0.77 -2.85
C ALA A 30 3.30 0.16 -3.24
N LEU A 31 3.60 1.18 -4.03
CA LEU A 31 2.60 2.07 -4.60
C LEU A 31 2.09 1.48 -5.91
N TYR A 32 0.77 1.51 -6.11
CA TYR A 32 0.14 1.21 -7.38
C TYR A 32 -0.65 2.43 -7.83
N VAL A 33 -0.47 2.83 -9.09
CA VAL A 33 -1.26 3.86 -9.75
C VAL A 33 -1.65 3.29 -11.11
N ASP A 34 -2.91 3.47 -11.50
CA ASP A 34 -3.37 3.01 -12.81
C ASP A 34 -2.55 3.65 -13.94
N ASP A 35 -2.31 2.88 -15.01
CA ASP A 35 -1.63 3.37 -16.22
C ASP A 35 -2.55 4.23 -17.10
N ALA A 36 -3.87 4.15 -16.89
CA ALA A 36 -4.88 4.89 -17.62
C ALA A 36 -5.91 5.51 -16.68
N ALA A 37 -6.42 6.68 -17.06
CA ALA A 37 -7.46 7.35 -16.30
C ALA A 37 -8.79 6.57 -16.38
N GLY A 38 -9.54 6.56 -15.29
CA GLY A 38 -10.89 6.03 -15.23
C GLY A 38 -11.90 6.88 -16.03
N PRO A 39 -13.19 6.49 -16.04
CA PRO A 39 -14.24 7.19 -16.78
C PRO A 39 -14.44 8.67 -16.40
N ASP A 40 -14.01 9.06 -15.21
CA ASP A 40 -14.05 10.44 -14.71
C ASP A 40 -12.79 11.26 -15.06
N GLY A 41 -11.85 10.66 -15.82
CA GLY A 41 -10.60 11.28 -16.24
C GLY A 41 -9.53 11.34 -15.15
N ARG A 42 -9.68 10.60 -14.05
CA ARG A 42 -8.69 10.55 -12.95
C ARG A 42 -7.99 9.20 -12.85
N PHE A 43 -6.76 9.22 -12.33
CA PHE A 43 -5.94 8.05 -12.09
C PHE A 43 -6.12 7.59 -10.65
N GLY A 44 -6.52 6.32 -10.45
CA GLY A 44 -6.65 5.72 -9.12
C GLY A 44 -5.29 5.34 -8.56
N GLY A 45 -5.09 5.57 -7.26
CA GLY A 45 -3.91 5.14 -6.52
C GLY A 45 -4.27 4.21 -5.36
N ALA A 46 -3.59 3.08 -5.24
CA ALA A 46 -3.77 2.08 -4.19
C ALA A 46 -2.42 1.65 -3.58
N LEU A 47 -2.49 0.93 -2.46
CA LEU A 47 -1.33 0.30 -1.83
C LEU A 47 -1.36 -1.21 -2.08
N LEU A 48 -0.20 -1.74 -2.49
CA LEU A 48 0.03 -3.16 -2.63
C LEU A 48 0.91 -3.65 -1.48
N PHE A 49 0.35 -4.47 -0.60
CA PHE A 49 1.07 -5.08 0.52
C PHE A 49 1.59 -6.46 0.12
N VAL A 50 2.91 -6.59 0.00
CA VAL A 50 3.58 -7.87 -0.28
C VAL A 50 3.79 -8.62 1.02
N ARG A 51 3.23 -9.82 1.12
CA ARG A 51 3.37 -10.72 2.26
C ARG A 51 4.60 -11.59 2.12
N TRP A 52 5.40 -11.65 3.17
CA TRP A 52 6.64 -12.42 3.19
C TRP A 52 6.49 -13.71 4.00
N THR A 53 7.27 -14.72 3.63
CA THR A 53 7.40 -15.92 4.47
C THR A 53 7.91 -15.57 5.86
N ALA A 54 7.72 -16.47 6.82
CA ALA A 54 8.26 -16.30 8.17
C ALA A 54 9.80 -16.14 8.20
N ALA A 55 10.51 -16.68 7.21
CA ALA A 55 11.95 -16.49 7.05
C ALA A 55 12.33 -15.14 6.41
N GLY A 56 11.37 -14.45 5.79
CA GLY A 56 11.58 -13.16 5.13
C GLY A 56 12.38 -13.25 3.82
N ASP A 57 12.51 -14.44 3.24
CA ASP A 57 13.41 -14.72 2.12
C ASP A 57 12.73 -14.64 0.74
N HIS A 58 11.40 -14.79 0.69
CA HIS A 58 10.61 -14.62 -0.54
C HIS A 58 9.16 -14.19 -0.26
N PRO A 59 8.48 -13.58 -1.25
CA PRO A 59 7.06 -13.26 -1.14
C PRO A 59 6.19 -14.52 -1.27
N GLU A 60 5.14 -14.61 -0.46
CA GLU A 60 4.18 -15.73 -0.44
C GLU A 60 2.74 -15.30 -0.77
N GLY A 61 2.54 -14.02 -1.09
CA GLY A 61 1.25 -13.48 -1.47
C GLY A 61 1.24 -11.95 -1.42
N HIS A 62 0.09 -11.37 -1.73
CA HIS A 62 -0.13 -9.95 -1.56
C HIS A 62 -1.56 -9.66 -1.14
N LEU A 63 -1.76 -8.45 -0.62
CA LEU A 63 -3.05 -7.85 -0.34
C LEU A 63 -3.07 -6.47 -1.01
N GLU A 64 -4.22 -6.04 -1.50
CA GLU A 64 -4.38 -4.76 -2.19
C GLU A 64 -5.51 -3.96 -1.56
N THR A 65 -5.32 -2.66 -1.42
CA THR A 65 -6.41 -1.75 -1.02
C THR A 65 -7.32 -1.46 -2.22
N ASP A 66 -8.55 -0.99 -1.97
CA ASP A 66 -9.24 -0.22 -3.00
C ASP A 66 -8.45 1.09 -3.29
N TYR A 67 -8.86 1.86 -4.30
CA TYR A 67 -8.25 3.17 -4.54
C TYR A 67 -8.44 4.10 -3.33
N LEU A 68 -7.32 4.56 -2.78
CA LEU A 68 -7.27 5.47 -1.64
C LEU A 68 -7.27 6.94 -2.08
N VAL A 69 -6.72 7.20 -3.26
CA VAL A 69 -6.54 8.55 -3.81
C VAL A 69 -6.86 8.57 -5.31
N TYR A 70 -7.16 9.77 -5.82
CA TYR A 70 -7.33 10.03 -7.25
C TYR A 70 -6.55 11.28 -7.64
N GLY A 71 -5.81 11.22 -8.74
CA GLY A 71 -5.07 12.35 -9.32
C GLY A 71 -5.53 12.68 -10.73
N ALA A 72 -5.32 13.93 -11.20
CA ALA A 72 -5.55 14.27 -12.60
C ALA A 72 -4.43 13.74 -13.52
N THR A 73 -3.29 13.36 -12.93
CA THR A 73 -2.19 12.65 -13.58
C THR A 73 -1.72 11.48 -12.71
N PRO A 74 -0.99 10.49 -13.26
CA PRO A 74 -0.40 9.43 -12.45
C PRO A 74 0.51 9.96 -11.35
N GLY A 75 1.32 10.99 -11.68
CA GLY A 75 2.24 11.60 -10.72
C GLY A 75 1.54 12.30 -9.55
N GLU A 76 0.37 12.90 -9.79
CA GLU A 76 -0.44 13.48 -8.70
C GLU A 76 -1.01 12.40 -7.77
N ALA A 77 -1.49 11.29 -8.32
CA ALA A 77 -1.96 10.16 -7.52
C ALA A 77 -0.80 9.55 -6.71
N GLU A 78 0.38 9.39 -7.30
CA GLU A 78 1.58 8.91 -6.59
C GLU A 78 1.97 9.87 -5.45
N VAL A 79 2.03 11.18 -5.71
CA VAL A 79 2.32 12.19 -4.68
C VAL A 79 1.32 12.11 -3.53
N ALA A 80 0.04 11.92 -3.83
CA ALA A 80 -1.00 11.76 -2.81
C ALA A 80 -0.81 10.47 -1.97
N LEU A 81 -0.45 9.34 -2.59
CA LEU A 81 -0.10 8.11 -1.84
C LEU A 81 1.14 8.30 -0.96
N ARG A 82 2.17 8.99 -1.48
CA ARG A 82 3.41 9.28 -0.75
C ARG A 82 3.20 10.21 0.45
N ALA A 83 2.11 10.96 0.45
CA ALA A 83 1.73 11.83 1.57
C ALA A 83 1.08 11.08 2.74
N LEU A 84 0.64 9.83 2.55
CA LEU A 84 0.10 9.01 3.63
C LEU A 84 1.12 8.85 4.75
N SER A 85 0.67 8.98 6.00
CA SER A 85 1.54 8.66 7.14
C SER A 85 1.79 7.15 7.21
N LEU A 86 2.91 6.73 7.80
CA LEU A 86 3.17 5.31 8.05
C LEU A 86 2.09 4.68 8.95
N TRP A 87 1.42 5.50 9.78
CA TRP A 87 0.26 5.08 10.56
C TRP A 87 -0.96 4.79 9.69
N ASP A 88 -1.27 5.67 8.73
CA ASP A 88 -2.36 5.45 7.78
C ASP A 88 -2.11 4.19 6.93
N VAL A 89 -0.87 4.00 6.47
CA VAL A 89 -0.47 2.79 5.73
C VAL A 89 -0.69 1.54 6.57
N LYS A 90 -0.29 1.54 7.85
CA LYS A 90 -0.54 0.42 8.76
C LYS A 90 -2.04 0.16 8.96
N ALA A 91 -2.84 1.21 9.13
CA ALA A 91 -4.28 1.08 9.28
C ALA A 91 -4.93 0.46 8.04
N GLN A 92 -4.47 0.81 6.84
CA GLN A 92 -4.94 0.21 5.59
C GLN A 92 -4.56 -1.27 5.49
N LEU A 93 -3.34 -1.66 5.87
CA LEU A 93 -2.94 -3.07 5.93
C LEU A 93 -3.89 -3.89 6.80
N ASP A 94 -4.14 -3.43 8.02
CA ASP A 94 -5.00 -4.16 8.96
C ASP A 94 -6.45 -4.24 8.47
N ALA A 95 -6.96 -3.18 7.83
CA ALA A 95 -8.29 -3.17 7.25
C ALA A 95 -8.43 -4.17 6.09
N VAL A 96 -7.41 -4.29 5.23
CA VAL A 96 -7.43 -5.26 4.12
C VAL A 96 -7.29 -6.70 4.63
N ILE A 97 -6.47 -6.94 5.65
CA ILE A 97 -6.38 -8.27 6.31
C ILE A 97 -7.76 -8.69 6.82
N GLU A 98 -8.47 -7.79 7.50
CA GLU A 98 -9.80 -8.11 8.04
C GLU A 98 -10.81 -8.38 6.94
N ARG A 99 -10.82 -7.59 5.86
CA ARG A 99 -11.67 -7.84 4.69
C ARG A 99 -11.40 -9.21 4.05
N HIS A 100 -10.13 -9.59 3.91
CA HIS A 100 -9.75 -10.88 3.35
C HIS A 100 -10.15 -12.06 4.22
N ARG A 101 -10.16 -11.92 5.55
CA ARG A 101 -10.68 -12.95 6.46
C ARG A 101 -12.20 -13.11 6.37
N ALA A 102 -12.91 -12.00 6.13
CA ALA A 102 -14.37 -12.00 6.02
C ALA A 102 -14.89 -12.47 4.65
N ALA A 103 -14.03 -12.52 3.62
CA ALA A 103 -14.40 -12.98 2.29
C ALA A 103 -14.52 -14.52 2.27
N PRO A 104 -15.67 -15.10 1.85
CA PRO A 104 -15.80 -16.54 1.72
C PRO A 104 -14.90 -17.08 0.59
N GLU A 105 -14.21 -18.20 0.87
CA GLU A 105 -13.54 -19.00 -0.15
C GLU A 105 -14.64 -19.58 -1.07
N TRP A 106 -14.66 -19.16 -2.35
CA TRP A 106 -15.60 -19.65 -3.35
C TRP A 106 -15.06 -20.90 -4.05
#